data_AF-A0AA35QUU5-F1
#
_entry.id   AF-A0AA35QUU5-F1
#
_cell.length_a   1.000
_cell.length_b   1.000
_cell.length_c   1.000
_cell.angle_alpha   90.00
_cell.angle_beta   90.00
_cell.angle_gamma   90.00
#
_symmetry.space_group_name_H-M   'P 1'
#
loop_
_entity.id
_entity.type
_entity.pdbx_description
1 polymer ?
#
loop_
_entity_poly.entity_id
_entity_poly.type
_entity_poly.pdbx_seq_one_letter_code
_entity_poly.pdbx_strand_id
1 'polypeptide(L)'
;MLPSCRVARHVRLAASHAPKAATGIREAVNRGKPLLPLDDLESLVLYKDRDVIALNKPSGLSVHTGPKVAEDLCSNLHHWQYDSPDPPNLAHRLDRDTSGVILLSRDSSAARRLAELFQQRRIKKTYWAITVNVPSKPEGRVTIPLGTKDLATQNSPRHHMHRVQCVILSPLDLQFYCIYDCM
;
A
#
# COMPACT_ATOMS: atom_id res chain seq x y z
N MET A 1 16.98 -15.43 -33.13
CA MET A 1 16.18 -14.58 -34.04
C MET A 1 14.73 -14.65 -33.59
N LEU A 2 14.24 -13.61 -32.92
CA LEU A 2 12.82 -13.41 -32.60
C LEU A 2 12.28 -12.34 -33.57
N PRO A 3 11.07 -12.50 -34.14
CA PRO A 3 10.57 -11.59 -35.16
C PRO A 3 10.26 -10.22 -34.55
N SER A 4 10.71 -9.17 -35.23
CA SER A 4 10.49 -7.78 -34.84
C SER A 4 8.99 -7.46 -34.82
N CYS A 5 8.43 -7.17 -33.65
CA CYS A 5 7.10 -6.59 -33.55
C CYS A 5 7.19 -5.11 -33.99
N ARG A 6 6.67 -4.82 -35.18
CA ARG A 6 6.57 -3.45 -35.72
C ARG A 6 5.61 -2.64 -34.86
N VAL A 7 6.13 -1.65 -34.14
CA VAL A 7 5.31 -0.64 -33.46
C VAL A 7 4.60 0.19 -34.54
N ALA A 8 3.28 0.01 -34.67
CA ALA A 8 2.46 0.80 -35.57
C ALA A 8 2.46 2.27 -35.12
N ARG A 9 2.87 3.15 -36.04
CA ARG A 9 2.87 4.61 -35.88
C ARG A 9 1.44 5.17 -35.89
N HIS A 10 1.22 6.15 -35.02
CA HIS A 10 0.20 7.20 -35.06
C HIS A 10 -1.25 6.79 -35.33
N VAL A 11 -2.02 6.65 -34.24
CA VAL A 11 -3.46 6.95 -34.27
C VAL A 11 -3.64 8.34 -33.65
N ARG A 12 -3.95 9.35 -34.47
CA ARG A 12 -4.54 10.60 -33.98
C ARG A 12 -5.99 10.30 -33.64
N LEU A 13 -6.33 10.25 -32.36
CA LEU A 13 -7.72 10.35 -31.92
C LEU A 13 -8.00 11.82 -31.60
N ALA A 14 -8.87 12.42 -32.41
CA ALA A 14 -9.38 13.75 -32.20
C ALA A 14 -10.06 13.82 -30.83
N ALA A 15 -9.70 14.85 -30.05
CA ALA A 15 -10.39 15.18 -28.81
C ALA A 15 -11.78 15.73 -29.17
N SER A 16 -12.81 14.89 -29.07
CA SER A 16 -14.18 15.35 -29.03
C SER A 16 -14.96 14.53 -28.02
N HIS A 17 -15.51 15.24 -27.03
CA HIS A 17 -16.37 14.79 -25.93
C HIS A 17 -15.69 14.12 -24.73
N ALA A 18 -15.53 14.92 -23.67
CA ALA A 18 -15.42 14.43 -22.31
C ALA A 18 -16.75 13.77 -21.89
N PRO A 19 -16.78 12.47 -21.53
CA PRO A 19 -17.98 11.90 -20.96
C PRO A 19 -18.21 12.49 -19.56
N LYS A 20 -19.43 13.01 -19.36
CA LYS A 20 -19.96 13.49 -18.07
C LYS A 20 -19.90 12.37 -17.04
N ALA A 21 -19.63 12.79 -15.79
CA ALA A 21 -19.64 12.02 -14.55
C ALA A 21 -20.43 10.70 -14.61
N ALA A 22 -19.71 9.58 -14.62
CA ALA A 22 -20.29 8.27 -14.36
C ALA A 22 -20.54 8.14 -12.86
N THR A 23 -21.74 8.56 -12.46
CA THR A 23 -22.40 8.17 -11.21
C THR A 23 -22.53 6.64 -11.19
N GLY A 24 -22.01 6.01 -10.13
CA GLY A 24 -22.40 4.65 -9.75
C GLY A 24 -21.42 3.55 -10.13
N ILE A 25 -20.31 3.46 -9.39
CA ILE A 25 -19.69 2.15 -9.09
C ILE A 25 -19.70 2.02 -7.57
N ARG A 26 -20.90 1.82 -6.99
CA ARG A 26 -21.03 1.27 -5.64
C ARG A 26 -21.10 -0.25 -5.77
N GLU A 27 -20.08 -0.86 -6.35
CA GLU A 27 -19.89 -2.28 -6.16
C GLU A 27 -19.41 -2.45 -4.71
N ALA A 28 -20.24 -3.11 -3.92
CA ALA A 28 -19.88 -3.54 -2.60
C ALA A 28 -18.66 -4.45 -2.72
N VAL A 29 -17.45 -3.88 -2.53
CA VAL A 29 -16.28 -4.67 -2.14
C VAL A 29 -16.77 -5.45 -0.93
N ASN A 30 -16.90 -6.75 -1.15
CA ASN A 30 -17.39 -7.71 -0.18
C ASN A 30 -16.70 -7.36 1.14
N ARG A 31 -17.45 -6.89 2.15
CA ARG A 31 -16.94 -6.69 3.52
C ARG A 31 -16.71 -8.06 4.17
N GLY A 32 -16.11 -8.95 3.40
CA GLY A 32 -15.84 -10.33 3.73
C GLY A 32 -14.98 -10.34 4.97
N LYS A 33 -15.21 -11.37 5.77
CA LYS A 33 -14.31 -11.80 6.83
C LYS A 33 -12.85 -11.73 6.30
N PRO A 34 -11.86 -11.43 7.18
CA PRO A 34 -10.45 -11.49 6.78
C PRO A 34 -10.22 -12.73 5.91
N LEU A 35 -9.57 -12.56 4.75
CA LEU A 35 -9.41 -13.63 3.75
C LEU A 35 -8.63 -14.84 4.27
N LEU A 36 -8.06 -14.74 5.47
CA LEU A 36 -7.45 -15.82 6.20
C LEU A 36 -8.03 -15.82 7.62
N PRO A 37 -8.58 -16.94 8.11
CA PRO A 37 -8.63 -17.19 9.54
C PRO A 37 -7.22 -16.98 10.11
N LEU A 38 -7.08 -16.41 11.31
CA LEU A 38 -5.79 -16.30 12.00
C LEU A 38 -5.21 -17.69 12.40
N ASP A 39 -5.80 -18.78 11.90
CA ASP A 39 -5.45 -20.16 12.19
C ASP A 39 -4.04 -20.54 11.71
N ASP A 40 -3.41 -19.73 10.85
CA ASP A 40 -1.98 -19.87 10.49
C ASP A 40 -1.27 -18.51 10.33
N LEU A 41 -1.04 -17.83 11.46
CA LEU A 41 -0.30 -16.56 11.50
C LEU A 41 1.18 -16.68 11.08
N GLU A 42 1.78 -17.86 11.23
CA GLU A 42 3.16 -18.10 10.81
C GLU A 42 3.30 -18.07 9.28
N SER A 43 2.28 -18.50 8.54
CA SER A 43 2.26 -18.39 7.07
C SER A 43 2.38 -16.96 6.53
N LEU A 44 2.12 -15.94 7.36
CA LEU A 44 2.26 -14.54 6.97
C LEU A 44 3.72 -14.08 6.92
N VAL A 45 4.67 -14.83 7.48
CA VAL A 45 6.07 -14.40 7.57
C VAL A 45 6.75 -14.51 6.21
N LEU A 46 7.15 -13.37 5.65
CA LEU A 46 7.93 -13.29 4.42
C LEU A 46 9.43 -13.34 4.68
N TYR A 47 9.86 -12.78 5.80
CA TYR A 47 11.27 -12.65 6.16
C TYR A 47 11.42 -12.48 7.67
N LYS A 48 12.48 -13.04 8.24
CA LYS A 48 12.88 -12.86 9.63
C LYS A 48 14.39 -12.86 9.74
N ASP A 49 14.93 -11.87 10.42
CA ASP A 49 16.31 -11.89 10.90
C ASP A 49 16.38 -11.56 12.40
N ARG A 50 17.55 -11.13 12.87
CA ARG A 50 17.80 -10.76 14.26
C ARG A 50 16.98 -9.53 14.69
N ASP A 51 16.79 -8.57 13.81
CA ASP A 51 16.28 -7.24 14.15
C ASP A 51 14.84 -7.03 13.66
N VAL A 52 14.47 -7.65 12.51
CA VAL A 52 13.25 -7.35 11.76
C VAL A 52 12.51 -8.61 11.34
N ILE A 53 11.18 -8.54 11.39
CA ILE A 53 10.27 -9.51 10.78
C ILE A 53 9.41 -8.77 9.74
N ALA A 54 9.30 -9.32 8.53
CA ALA A 54 8.41 -8.80 7.50
C ALA A 54 7.23 -9.76 7.33
N LEU A 55 6.01 -9.22 7.45
CA LEU A 55 4.78 -9.98 7.30
C LEU A 55 4.03 -9.57 6.02
N ASN A 56 3.41 -10.54 5.36
CA ASN A 56 2.42 -10.34 4.31
C ASN A 56 1.04 -10.10 4.94
N LYS A 57 0.69 -8.85 5.21
CA LYS A 57 -0.62 -8.52 5.78
C LYS A 57 -1.71 -8.76 4.73
N PRO A 58 -2.71 -9.61 4.99
CA PRO A 58 -3.85 -9.75 4.09
C PRO A 58 -4.72 -8.48 4.10
N SER A 59 -5.50 -8.29 3.03
CA SER A 59 -6.55 -7.27 3.00
C SER A 59 -7.70 -7.64 3.94
N GLY A 60 -8.33 -6.65 4.56
CA GLY A 60 -9.41 -6.83 5.53
C GLY A 60 -8.96 -6.93 6.98
N LEU A 61 -7.66 -7.16 7.24
CA LEU A 61 -7.05 -7.20 8.58
C LEU A 61 -6.53 -5.81 9.00
N SER A 62 -6.97 -5.32 10.16
CA SER A 62 -6.49 -4.05 10.71
C SER A 62 -5.11 -4.20 11.35
N VAL A 63 -4.28 -3.15 11.27
CA VAL A 63 -2.99 -3.11 11.98
C VAL A 63 -3.16 -2.74 13.44
N HIS A 64 -3.97 -1.71 13.73
CA HIS A 64 -4.25 -1.26 15.08
C HIS A 64 -5.72 -1.47 15.45
N THR A 65 -5.97 -1.65 16.74
CA THR A 65 -7.29 -1.73 17.32
C THR A 65 -8.05 -0.42 17.09
N GLY A 66 -9.23 -0.54 16.48
CA GLY A 66 -10.22 0.53 16.46
C GLY A 66 -11.45 0.11 17.25
N PRO A 67 -12.37 1.04 17.59
CA PRO A 67 -13.54 0.75 18.45
C PRO A 67 -14.50 -0.31 17.90
N LYS A 68 -14.35 -0.72 16.63
CA LYS A 68 -15.22 -1.66 15.91
C LYS A 68 -14.44 -2.80 15.24
N VAL A 69 -13.22 -3.05 15.67
CA VAL A 69 -12.36 -4.09 15.09
C VAL A 69 -12.33 -5.28 16.05
N ALA A 70 -12.81 -6.43 15.59
CA ALA A 70 -12.83 -7.66 16.39
C ALA A 70 -11.45 -8.34 16.46
N GLU A 71 -10.64 -8.21 15.41
CA GLU A 71 -9.31 -8.81 15.29
C GLU A 71 -8.34 -7.86 14.57
N ASP A 72 -7.15 -7.67 15.14
CA ASP A 72 -6.08 -6.85 14.57
C ASP A 72 -4.69 -7.48 14.78
N LEU A 73 -3.72 -6.98 14.00
CA LEU A 73 -2.35 -7.47 14.02
C LEU A 73 -1.64 -7.13 15.35
N CYS A 74 -1.92 -5.96 15.93
CA CYS A 74 -1.30 -5.47 17.17
C CYS A 74 -1.58 -6.40 18.36
N SER A 75 -2.79 -6.94 18.46
CA SER A 75 -3.21 -7.84 19.54
C SER A 75 -2.58 -9.23 19.42
N ASN A 76 -2.10 -9.59 18.22
CA ASN A 76 -1.54 -10.90 17.90
C ASN A 76 -0.01 -10.92 17.81
N LEU A 77 0.68 -9.82 18.16
CA LEU A 77 2.14 -9.70 18.03
C LEU A 77 2.93 -10.78 18.78
N HIS A 78 2.38 -11.28 19.89
CA HIS A 78 2.98 -12.35 20.69
C HIS A 78 3.25 -13.65 19.90
N HIS A 79 2.51 -13.90 18.82
CA HIS A 79 2.76 -15.06 17.95
C HIS A 79 4.13 -14.99 17.27
N TRP A 80 4.64 -13.78 17.00
CA TRP A 80 5.94 -13.57 16.34
C TRP A 80 7.04 -13.16 17.32
N GLN A 81 6.88 -13.47 18.61
CA GLN A 81 7.89 -13.21 19.63
C GLN A 81 9.15 -14.07 19.44
N TYR A 82 8.97 -15.33 19.02
CA TYR A 82 10.04 -16.31 18.88
C TYR A 82 10.92 -16.40 20.14
N ASP A 83 12.23 -16.19 19.99
CA ASP A 83 13.26 -16.20 21.03
C ASP A 83 13.47 -14.84 21.72
N SER A 84 12.67 -13.81 21.38
CA SER A 84 12.76 -12.48 22.02
C SER A 84 12.09 -12.47 23.40
N PRO A 85 12.62 -11.74 24.40
CA PRO A 85 11.97 -11.61 25.71
C PRO A 85 10.63 -10.87 25.64
N ASP A 86 10.49 -9.94 24.68
CA ASP A 86 9.30 -9.12 24.49
C ASP A 86 8.68 -9.36 23.12
N PRO A 87 7.35 -9.20 22.96
CA PRO A 87 6.70 -9.20 21.66
C PRO A 87 7.29 -8.10 20.75
N PRO A 88 7.37 -8.35 19.43
CA PRO A 88 7.90 -7.37 18.50
C PRO A 88 6.99 -6.14 18.39
N ASN A 89 7.55 -5.01 17.95
CA ASN A 89 6.85 -3.74 17.79
C ASN A 89 6.51 -3.45 16.32
N LEU A 90 5.32 -2.93 16.05
CA LEU A 90 4.91 -2.46 14.72
C LEU A 90 5.72 -1.23 14.30
N ALA A 91 6.42 -1.31 13.17
CA ALA A 91 7.26 -0.21 12.69
C ALA A 91 6.47 0.83 11.87
N HIS A 92 5.38 0.42 11.24
CA HIS A 92 4.47 1.30 10.50
C HIS A 92 3.08 0.67 10.38
N ARG A 93 2.13 1.41 9.81
CA ARG A 93 0.77 0.93 9.54
C ARG A 93 0.49 0.79 8.05
N LEU A 94 -0.43 -0.11 7.74
CA LEU A 94 -1.16 -0.21 6.49
C LEU A 94 -2.64 -0.08 6.82
N ASP A 95 -3.42 0.46 5.89
CA ASP A 95 -4.88 0.51 6.07
C ASP A 95 -5.47 -0.89 6.06
N ARG A 96 -6.67 -1.04 6.65
CA ARG A 96 -7.36 -2.33 6.80
C ARG A 96 -7.44 -3.07 5.46
N ASP A 97 -7.89 -2.38 4.41
CA ASP A 97 -8.15 -2.96 3.10
C ASP A 97 -6.90 -3.01 2.21
N THR A 98 -5.77 -2.46 2.66
CA THR A 98 -4.48 -2.55 1.97
C THR A 98 -3.78 -3.83 2.37
N SER A 99 -3.47 -4.71 1.40
CA SER A 99 -2.58 -5.84 1.62
C SER A 99 -1.11 -5.44 1.40
N GLY A 100 -0.19 -6.28 1.88
CA GLY A 100 1.23 -6.17 1.55
C GLY A 100 2.13 -6.19 2.77
N VAL A 101 3.37 -5.74 2.57
CA VAL A 101 4.44 -5.91 3.55
C VAL A 101 4.27 -4.94 4.72
N ILE A 102 4.28 -5.49 5.93
CA ILE A 102 4.41 -4.73 7.17
C ILE A 102 5.64 -5.20 7.95
N LEU A 103 6.41 -4.24 8.47
CA LEU A 103 7.61 -4.53 9.24
C LEU A 103 7.34 -4.50 10.75
N LEU A 104 7.85 -5.52 11.43
CA LEU A 104 7.95 -5.59 12.88
C LEU A 104 9.43 -5.49 13.30
N SER A 105 9.69 -4.85 14.43
CA SER A 105 11.00 -4.80 15.09
C SER A 105 11.03 -5.76 16.25
N ARG A 106 12.08 -6.56 16.37
CA ARG A 106 12.18 -7.62 17.38
C ARG A 106 12.59 -7.11 18.77
N ASP A 107 13.24 -5.95 18.83
CA ASP A 107 13.67 -5.31 20.07
C ASP A 107 13.54 -3.77 19.97
N SER A 108 13.77 -3.09 21.10
CA SER A 108 13.64 -1.63 21.21
C SER A 108 14.71 -0.84 20.43
N SER A 109 15.91 -1.41 20.25
CA SER A 109 16.96 -0.80 19.44
C SER A 109 16.61 -0.85 17.95
N ALA A 110 16.14 -2.01 17.48
CA ALA A 110 15.63 -2.19 16.13
C ALA A 110 14.42 -1.27 15.86
N ALA A 111 13.51 -1.14 16.83
CA ALA A 111 12.35 -0.24 16.74
C ALA A 111 12.78 1.21 16.52
N ARG A 112 13.74 1.70 17.34
CA ARG A 112 14.30 3.05 17.19
C ARG A 112 14.96 3.26 15.84
N ARG A 113 15.76 2.31 15.38
CA ARG A 113 16.44 2.38 14.07
C ARG A 113 15.44 2.41 12.92
N LEU A 114 14.40 1.57 12.96
CA LEU A 114 13.34 1.60 11.95
C LEU A 114 12.58 2.93 11.97
N ALA A 115 12.27 3.47 13.15
CA ALA A 115 11.61 4.77 13.28
C ALA A 115 12.45 5.89 12.65
N GLU A 116 13.76 5.91 12.90
CA GLU A 116 14.69 6.86 12.27
C GLU A 116 14.73 6.69 10.75
N LEU A 117 14.76 5.45 10.23
CA LEU A 117 14.73 5.18 8.79
C LEU A 117 13.42 5.61 8.13
N PHE A 118 12.28 5.44 8.79
CA PHE A 118 10.98 5.94 8.33
C PHE A 118 10.93 7.47 8.34
N GLN A 119 11.41 8.11 9.42
CA GLN A 119 11.44 9.56 9.56
C GLN A 119 12.32 10.21 8.49
N GLN A 120 13.48 9.62 8.21
CA GLN A 120 14.42 10.08 7.18
C GLN A 120 14.00 9.68 5.75
N ARG A 121 12.87 8.98 5.58
CA ARG A 121 12.38 8.45 4.30
C ARG A 121 13.42 7.60 3.54
N ARG A 122 14.24 6.85 4.28
CA ARG A 122 15.26 5.96 3.70
C ARG A 122 14.70 4.59 3.28
N ILE A 123 13.48 4.27 3.72
CA ILE A 123 12.76 3.05 3.35
C ILE A 123 11.95 3.34 2.08
N LYS A 124 12.29 2.65 0.99
CA LYS A 124 11.54 2.69 -0.26
C LYS A 124 10.38 1.73 -0.18
N LYS A 125 9.16 2.22 -0.46
CA LYS A 125 7.94 1.41 -0.49
C LYS A 125 7.32 1.52 -1.88
N THR A 126 7.07 0.37 -2.50
CA THR A 126 6.45 0.25 -3.81
C THR A 126 5.09 -0.42 -3.65
N TYR A 127 4.03 0.23 -4.10
CA TYR A 127 2.66 -0.28 -4.06
C TYR A 127 2.17 -0.55 -5.46
N TRP A 128 1.52 -1.68 -5.66
CA TRP A 128 0.78 -1.96 -6.89
C TRP A 128 -0.70 -1.72 -6.62
N ALA A 129 -1.35 -0.96 -7.50
CA ALA A 129 -2.76 -0.66 -7.40
C ALA A 129 -3.43 -0.73 -8.78
N ILE A 130 -4.73 -1.04 -8.78
CA ILE A 130 -5.55 -1.00 -9.98
C ILE A 130 -6.37 0.28 -9.95
N THR A 131 -6.36 1.06 -11.04
CA THR A 131 -7.07 2.32 -11.13
C THR A 131 -8.27 2.26 -12.07
N VAL A 132 -9.33 2.97 -11.72
CA VAL A 132 -10.44 3.23 -12.64
C VAL A 132 -9.97 4.32 -13.61
N ASN A 133 -9.78 3.95 -14.88
CA ASN A 133 -9.17 4.72 -15.97
C ASN A 133 -7.64 4.75 -16.00
N VAL A 134 -7.11 5.07 -17.18
CA VAL A 134 -5.67 5.27 -17.45
C VAL A 134 -5.29 6.70 -17.06
N PRO A 135 -4.26 6.89 -16.23
CA PRO A 135 -3.66 8.20 -16.05
C PRO A 135 -3.18 8.77 -17.39
N SER A 136 -3.38 10.08 -17.61
CA SER A 136 -3.07 10.73 -18.90
C SER A 136 -1.59 10.68 -19.27
N LYS A 137 -0.71 10.43 -18.31
CA LYS A 137 0.74 10.24 -18.50
C LYS A 137 1.14 8.84 -18.01
N PRO A 138 2.02 8.13 -18.73
CA PRO A 138 2.50 6.81 -18.33
C PRO A 138 3.38 6.83 -17.07
N GLU A 139 3.96 7.97 -16.75
CA GLU A 139 4.64 8.20 -15.46
C GLU A 139 4.48 9.65 -15.01
N GLY A 140 4.62 9.87 -13.71
CA GLY A 140 4.55 11.19 -13.13
C GLY A 140 4.84 11.21 -11.65
N ARG A 141 4.68 12.38 -11.07
CA ARG A 141 4.81 12.61 -9.62
C ARG A 141 3.55 13.30 -9.15
N VAL A 142 2.93 12.73 -8.12
CA VAL A 142 1.78 13.32 -7.44
C VAL A 142 2.29 13.92 -6.13
N THR A 143 2.09 15.23 -5.97
CA THR A 143 2.43 15.96 -4.74
C THR A 143 1.20 16.75 -4.33
N ILE A 144 0.52 16.25 -3.30
CA ILE A 144 -0.70 16.85 -2.78
C ILE A 144 -0.49 17.02 -1.27
N PRO A 145 -0.69 18.22 -0.71
CA PRO A 145 -0.69 18.39 0.73
C PRO A 145 -1.87 17.64 1.34
N LEU A 146 -1.62 16.81 2.34
CA LEU A 146 -2.67 16.14 3.11
C LEU A 146 -2.88 16.91 4.42
N GLY A 147 -4.12 17.34 4.67
CA GLY A 147 -4.53 18.04 5.89
C GLY A 147 -5.92 17.58 6.32
N THR A 148 -6.18 17.60 7.63
CA THR A 148 -7.51 17.38 8.19
C THR A 148 -8.42 18.56 7.86
N LYS A 149 -9.71 18.29 7.65
CA LYS A 149 -10.72 19.30 7.28
C LYS A 149 -10.96 20.38 8.34
N ASP A 150 -10.39 20.24 9.53
CA ASP A 150 -10.50 21.20 10.61
C ASP A 150 -9.15 21.83 10.97
N LEU A 151 -9.23 23.15 11.20
CA LEU A 151 -8.36 24.02 12.00
C LEU A 151 -7.24 24.77 11.24
N ALA A 152 -7.49 26.06 11.00
CA ALA A 152 -6.96 27.23 11.74
C ALA A 152 -5.70 27.09 12.64
N THR A 153 -4.90 26.03 12.52
CA THR A 153 -3.64 25.87 13.25
C THR A 153 -2.52 25.78 12.22
N GLN A 154 -1.54 26.68 12.37
CA GLN A 154 -0.37 26.84 11.51
C GLN A 154 0.60 25.64 11.57
N ASN A 155 0.14 24.43 11.27
CA ASN A 155 1.04 23.31 11.03
C ASN A 155 1.33 23.21 9.54
N SER A 156 2.61 23.25 9.20
CA SER A 156 3.09 23.15 7.82
C SER A 156 2.50 21.89 7.15
N PRO A 157 1.91 22.01 5.95
CA PRO A 157 1.27 20.89 5.28
C PRO A 157 2.28 19.75 5.04
N ARG A 158 1.93 18.53 5.44
CA ARG A 158 2.77 17.36 5.16
C ARG A 158 2.59 16.96 3.71
N HIS A 159 3.59 17.27 2.89
CA HIS A 159 3.64 16.80 1.51
C HIS A 159 4.01 15.32 1.47
N HIS A 160 3.08 14.49 0.99
CA HIS A 160 3.36 13.13 0.58
C HIS A 160 3.65 13.15 -0.92
N MET A 161 4.84 12.68 -1.29
CA MET A 161 5.30 12.69 -2.66
C MET A 161 5.35 11.26 -3.16
N HIS A 162 4.47 10.95 -4.11
CA HIS A 162 4.40 9.63 -4.71
C HIS A 162 4.87 9.73 -6.15
N ARG A 163 5.89 8.97 -6.53
CA ARG A 163 6.16 8.72 -7.95
C ARG A 163 5.19 7.64 -8.41
N VAL A 164 4.52 7.90 -9.53
CA VAL A 164 3.54 6.99 -10.11
C VAL A 164 4.07 6.55 -11.46
N GLN A 165 4.15 5.26 -11.68
CA GLN A 165 4.45 4.67 -12.97
C GLN A 165 3.30 3.73 -13.34
N CYS A 166 2.71 3.96 -14.50
CA CYS A 166 1.62 3.15 -15.02
C CYS A 166 2.19 2.10 -15.97
N VAL A 167 1.83 0.84 -15.74
CA VAL A 167 2.19 -0.27 -16.61
C VAL A 167 0.91 -0.84 -17.19
N ILE A 168 0.82 -0.86 -18.53
CA ILE A 168 -0.29 -1.47 -19.25
C ILE A 168 0.05 -2.95 -19.47
N LEU A 169 -0.69 -3.85 -18.82
CA LEU A 169 -0.44 -5.30 -18.90
C LEU A 169 -1.35 -6.01 -19.92
N SER A 170 -2.56 -5.50 -20.19
CA SER A 170 -3.47 -6.02 -21.21
C SER A 170 -4.23 -4.89 -21.89
N PRO A 171 -4.21 -4.77 -23.24
CA PRO A 171 -5.06 -3.84 -23.97
C PRO A 171 -6.54 -4.22 -23.96
N LEU A 172 -6.90 -5.43 -23.53
CA LEU A 172 -8.22 -6.02 -23.74
C LEU A 172 -9.16 -5.88 -22.53
N ASP A 173 -8.65 -5.68 -21.31
CA ASP A 173 -9.45 -5.88 -20.08
C ASP A 173 -9.67 -4.62 -19.23
N LEU A 174 -9.32 -3.41 -19.70
CA LEU A 174 -9.53 -2.13 -18.96
C LEU A 174 -8.93 -2.08 -17.54
N GLN A 175 -8.14 -3.07 -17.13
CA GLN A 175 -7.45 -3.10 -15.85
C GLN A 175 -6.03 -2.59 -16.01
N PHE A 176 -5.75 -1.44 -15.39
CA PHE A 176 -4.45 -0.78 -15.43
C PHE A 176 -3.78 -0.88 -14.07
N TYR A 177 -2.48 -1.21 -14.07
CA TYR A 177 -1.68 -1.27 -12.86
C TYR A 177 -0.86 0.01 -12.73
N CYS A 178 -1.06 0.70 -11.61
CA CYS A 178 -0.25 1.82 -11.19
C CYS A 178 0.69 1.36 -10.09
N ILE A 179 1.98 1.58 -10.31
CA ILE A 179 3.04 1.37 -9.35
C ILE A 179 3.31 2.72 -8.67
N TYR A 180 3.17 2.76 -7.35
CA TYR A 180 3.45 3.93 -6.53
C TYR A 180 4.70 3.72 -5.70
N ASP A 181 5.71 4.57 -5.89
CA ASP A 181 6.84 4.66 -4.98
C ASP A 181 6.59 5.82 -4.00
N CYS A 182 6.47 5.48 -2.71
CA CYS A 182 6.43 6.46 -1.64
C CYS A 182 7.87 6.81 -1.25
N MET A 183 8.28 8.05 -1.56
CA MET A 183 9.59 8.63 -1.27
C MET A 183 9.55 9.59 -0.09
#